data_AF-A0AAW2L7C9-F1
#
_entry.id   AF-A0AAW2L7C9-F1
#
_cell.length_a   1.000
_cell.length_b   1.000
_cell.length_c   1.000
_cell.angle_alpha   90.00
_cell.angle_beta   90.00
_cell.angle_gamma   90.00
#
_symmetry.space_group_name_H-M   'P 1'
#
loop_
_entity.id
_entity.type
_entity.pdbx_description
1 polymer ?
#
loop_
_entity_poly.entity_id
_entity_poly.type
_entity_poly.pdbx_seq_one_letter_code
_entity_poly.pdbx_strand_id
1 'polypeptide(L)'
;MNFAAVVSVLCFVILTWFHILKRLNSRRTGSASGKLPPGPRPFPIIGNFLHLGQKPHESLAELSKTYGPLMHLKLGTIDTIVVSSPEMAKEILHKHDQACSGRAVPVSAQTLDHHKMSIAWLPVGKKWRVLRKITKEQMFSISRLDSSQGLRQEKLRKLLDYVHECCLSRRVVDIGEAVFVTSLNLMSATLFSVDFAGFDAGSAQEFKETITGAAKSVAAPNIADYVPWLKIFDPQGIKRQSEFYFSKLFGIIESVVDQRLQARGTHFGAPVEKDLLEALLDISQGSDYDFSCREIKHLLLVVPDDKTSCFNFQVPFIASPFMAKIRVGKRDAMQELLTVSNVRTSLLGVRDDSGTVEWAMTELLRNPHVLSKAKNELRNIVGETKQVEESDISSLPYLQAVIKETLRCHPSARFLVPHKAETDVEIDGYMIPKDAQILVNVWAICKDSNVWPSPDSFEPERFLDHQKDYKGRDFELIPFGSGRRMCPGMPLAHRIVHLMVASLIHNYDWEFERGMKPEDVDISNKFELSLRKAVPLKAIPTRNEA
;
A
#
# COMPACT_ATOMS: atom_id res chain seq x y z
N MET A 1 -52.55 -8.37 -24.61
CA MET A 1 -51.42 -8.93 -23.82
C MET A 1 -50.95 -7.86 -22.84
N ASN A 2 -50.90 -8.19 -21.55
CA ASN A 2 -50.52 -7.24 -20.51
C ASN A 2 -49.04 -6.86 -20.67
N PHE A 3 -48.70 -5.56 -20.69
CA PHE A 3 -47.34 -5.08 -20.95
C PHE A 3 -46.30 -5.74 -20.02
N ALA A 4 -46.67 -5.98 -18.77
CA ALA A 4 -45.86 -6.70 -17.78
C ALA A 4 -45.52 -8.16 -18.18
N ALA A 5 -46.44 -8.85 -18.88
CA ALA A 5 -46.21 -10.21 -19.37
C ALA A 5 -45.23 -10.23 -20.54
N VAL A 6 -45.30 -9.22 -21.43
CA VAL A 6 -44.36 -9.06 -22.55
C VAL A 6 -42.95 -8.80 -22.04
N VAL A 7 -42.81 -7.91 -21.04
CA VAL A 7 -41.52 -7.61 -20.40
C VAL A 7 -40.95 -8.85 -19.69
N SER A 8 -41.77 -9.61 -18.95
CA SER A 8 -41.30 -10.83 -18.29
C SER A 8 -40.82 -11.90 -19.26
N VAL A 9 -41.52 -12.09 -20.38
CA VAL A 9 -41.13 -13.05 -21.42
C VAL A 9 -39.84 -12.61 -22.10
N LEU A 10 -39.69 -11.32 -22.43
CA LEU A 10 -38.44 -10.77 -22.98
C LEU A 10 -37.26 -10.94 -22.02
N CYS A 11 -37.43 -10.64 -20.74
CA CYS A 11 -36.39 -10.87 -19.73
C CYS A 11 -36.01 -12.36 -19.64
N PHE A 12 -36.99 -13.28 -19.67
CA PHE A 12 -36.72 -14.71 -19.62
C PHE A 12 -35.99 -15.21 -20.88
N VAL A 13 -36.37 -14.74 -22.07
CA VAL A 13 -35.70 -15.05 -23.33
C VAL A 13 -34.26 -14.51 -23.34
N ILE A 14 -34.05 -13.29 -22.85
CA ILE A 14 -32.69 -12.70 -22.75
C ILE A 14 -31.83 -13.50 -21.76
N LEU A 15 -32.37 -13.87 -20.59
CA LEU A 15 -31.64 -14.64 -19.58
C LEU A 15 -31.30 -16.06 -20.08
N THR A 16 -32.23 -16.73 -20.76
CA THR A 16 -32.00 -18.05 -21.33
C THR A 16 -31.02 -18.00 -22.50
N TRP A 17 -31.12 -17.00 -23.38
CA TRP A 17 -30.17 -16.76 -24.46
C TRP A 17 -28.76 -16.47 -23.91
N PHE A 18 -28.65 -15.68 -22.85
CA PHE A 18 -27.39 -15.39 -22.17
C PHE A 18 -26.79 -16.67 -21.55
N HIS A 19 -27.61 -17.52 -20.94
CA HIS A 19 -27.17 -18.82 -20.42
C HIS A 19 -26.70 -19.77 -21.54
N ILE A 20 -27.39 -19.81 -22.68
CA ILE A 20 -27.03 -20.65 -23.83
C ILE A 20 -25.72 -20.16 -24.44
N LEU A 21 -25.56 -18.84 -24.66
CA LEU A 21 -24.31 -18.25 -25.15
C LEU A 21 -23.13 -18.54 -24.22
N LYS A 22 -23.33 -18.44 -22.89
CA LYS A 22 -22.28 -18.76 -21.91
C LYS A 22 -21.88 -20.24 -21.97
N ARG A 23 -22.85 -21.15 -22.18
CA ARG A 23 -22.61 -22.60 -22.32
C ARG A 23 -21.91 -22.94 -23.64
N LEU A 24 -22.22 -22.22 -24.71
CA LEU A 24 -21.60 -22.38 -26.03
C LEU A 24 -20.19 -21.80 -26.09
N ASN A 25 -19.94 -20.64 -25.44
CA ASN A 25 -18.60 -20.07 -25.32
C ASN A 25 -17.69 -20.90 -24.39
N SER A 26 -18.26 -21.46 -23.31
CA SER A 26 -17.55 -22.39 -22.43
C SER A 26 -17.11 -23.68 -23.11
N ARG A 27 -17.70 -24.03 -24.27
CA ARG A 27 -17.29 -25.19 -25.08
C ARG A 27 -16.24 -24.87 -26.15
N ARG A 28 -15.95 -23.59 -26.41
CA ARG A 28 -14.98 -23.16 -27.45
C ARG A 28 -13.57 -22.87 -26.93
N THR A 29 -13.37 -22.77 -25.61
CA THR A 29 -12.03 -22.68 -25.00
C THR A 29 -11.53 -24.08 -24.62
N GLY A 30 -11.33 -24.94 -25.61
CA GLY A 30 -10.57 -26.17 -25.44
C GLY A 30 -9.11 -25.91 -25.75
N SER A 31 -8.31 -25.62 -24.72
CA SER A 31 -6.84 -25.61 -24.81
C SER A 31 -6.27 -26.03 -23.45
N ALA A 32 -5.48 -27.11 -23.47
CA ALA A 32 -4.74 -27.75 -22.37
C ALA A 32 -5.50 -27.93 -21.04
N SER A 33 -6.00 -29.15 -20.79
CA SER A 33 -6.68 -29.55 -19.56
C SER A 33 -5.73 -29.67 -18.35
N GLY A 34 -5.23 -28.54 -17.85
CA GLY A 34 -4.59 -28.50 -16.54
C GLY A 34 -5.64 -28.30 -15.43
N LYS A 35 -5.45 -28.97 -14.29
CA LYS A 35 -6.33 -28.85 -13.13
C LYS A 35 -6.15 -27.45 -12.51
N LEU A 36 -7.24 -26.72 -12.26
CA LEU A 36 -7.15 -25.46 -11.49
C LEU A 36 -6.67 -25.77 -10.06
N PRO A 37 -6.02 -24.81 -9.37
CA PRO A 37 -5.73 -24.95 -7.95
C PRO A 37 -7.00 -25.30 -7.16
N PRO A 38 -6.89 -26.06 -6.07
CA PRO A 38 -8.03 -26.38 -5.20
C PRO A 38 -8.63 -25.11 -4.58
N GLY A 39 -9.89 -25.17 -4.18
CA GLY A 39 -10.55 -24.04 -3.53
C GLY A 39 -12.02 -24.28 -3.18
N PRO A 40 -12.61 -23.42 -2.35
CA PRO A 40 -14.01 -23.52 -1.98
C PRO A 40 -14.93 -23.34 -3.19
N ARG A 41 -16.01 -24.13 -3.25
CA ARG A 41 -16.96 -24.09 -4.37
C ARG A 41 -17.60 -22.70 -4.49
N PRO A 42 -17.54 -22.06 -5.68
CA PRO A 42 -18.10 -20.72 -5.87
C PRO A 42 -19.64 -20.76 -5.91
N PHE A 43 -20.29 -19.75 -5.31
CA PHE A 43 -21.72 -19.53 -5.48
C PHE A 43 -22.02 -18.96 -6.89
N PRO A 44 -23.21 -19.20 -7.46
CA PRO A 44 -23.61 -18.57 -8.72
C PRO A 44 -23.54 -17.04 -8.64
N ILE A 45 -22.99 -16.41 -9.69
CA ILE A 45 -22.87 -14.94 -9.89
C ILE A 45 -21.88 -14.26 -8.92
N ILE A 46 -22.04 -14.46 -7.61
CA ILE A 46 -21.24 -13.81 -6.57
C ILE A 46 -19.88 -14.50 -6.41
N GLY A 47 -19.78 -15.80 -6.71
CA GLY A 47 -18.57 -16.56 -6.51
C GLY A 47 -18.27 -16.80 -5.02
N ASN A 48 -17.06 -16.48 -4.57
CA ASN A 48 -16.57 -16.77 -3.23
C ASN A 48 -16.60 -15.56 -2.27
N PHE A 49 -17.19 -14.42 -2.63
CA PHE A 49 -17.22 -13.24 -1.73
C PHE A 49 -17.74 -13.57 -0.31
N LEU A 50 -18.70 -14.48 -0.20
CA LEU A 50 -19.28 -14.87 1.10
C LEU A 50 -18.31 -15.62 2.03
N HIS A 51 -17.18 -16.11 1.52
CA HIS A 51 -16.16 -16.84 2.29
C HIS A 51 -15.11 -15.92 2.92
N LEU A 52 -15.11 -14.62 2.60
CA LEU A 52 -14.01 -13.72 2.94
C LEU A 52 -14.15 -13.03 4.31
N GLY A 53 -15.38 -12.92 4.81
CA GLY A 53 -15.66 -12.25 6.09
C GLY A 53 -15.18 -10.80 6.16
N GLN A 54 -15.19 -10.22 7.36
CA GLN A 54 -14.70 -8.86 7.63
C GLN A 54 -13.18 -8.75 7.69
N LYS A 55 -12.44 -9.83 7.41
CA LYS A 55 -10.98 -9.81 7.39
C LYS A 55 -10.52 -10.79 6.32
N PRO A 56 -10.48 -10.37 5.04
CA PRO A 56 -10.21 -11.28 3.94
C PRO A 56 -8.85 -11.99 4.05
N HIS A 57 -7.82 -11.32 4.54
CA HIS A 57 -6.48 -11.89 4.75
C HIS A 57 -6.48 -13.04 5.77
N GLU A 58 -7.17 -12.87 6.91
CA GLU A 58 -7.30 -13.91 7.93
C GLU A 58 -8.16 -15.07 7.43
N SER A 59 -9.32 -14.77 6.83
CA SER A 59 -10.23 -15.81 6.31
C SER A 59 -9.59 -16.61 5.17
N LEU A 60 -8.80 -15.95 4.31
CA LEU A 60 -8.05 -16.62 3.24
C LEU A 60 -6.86 -17.42 3.77
N ALA A 61 -6.22 -16.97 4.85
CA ALA A 61 -5.20 -17.75 5.55
C ALA A 61 -5.80 -19.00 6.23
N GLU A 62 -7.02 -18.91 6.74
CA GLU A 62 -7.70 -20.09 7.31
C GLU A 62 -8.11 -21.07 6.20
N LEU A 63 -8.62 -20.57 5.08
CA LEU A 63 -8.95 -21.41 3.93
C LEU A 63 -7.71 -22.09 3.33
N SER A 64 -6.55 -21.43 3.31
CA SER A 64 -5.31 -22.03 2.79
C SER A 64 -4.84 -23.23 3.63
N LYS A 65 -5.20 -23.32 4.93
CA LYS A 65 -4.93 -24.53 5.73
C LYS A 65 -5.71 -25.75 5.22
N THR A 66 -6.86 -25.54 4.59
CA THR A 66 -7.70 -26.62 4.04
C THR A 66 -7.38 -26.93 2.58
N TYR A 67 -7.18 -25.89 1.77
CA TYR A 67 -7.01 -26.04 0.32
C TYR A 67 -5.54 -26.02 -0.12
N GLY A 68 -4.62 -25.63 0.75
CA GLY A 68 -3.19 -25.53 0.44
C GLY A 68 -2.73 -24.10 0.15
N PRO A 69 -1.40 -23.92 -0.03
CA PRO A 69 -0.78 -22.60 -0.15
C PRO A 69 -1.05 -21.89 -1.49
N LEU A 70 -1.52 -22.63 -2.50
CA LEU A 70 -1.99 -22.13 -3.79
C LEU A 70 -3.46 -22.51 -3.97
N MET A 71 -4.35 -21.51 -3.86
CA MET A 71 -5.80 -21.73 -3.84
C MET A 71 -6.52 -20.94 -4.94
N HIS A 72 -7.54 -21.52 -5.56
CA HIS A 72 -8.41 -20.84 -6.52
C HIS A 72 -9.69 -20.34 -5.86
N LEU A 73 -10.10 -19.14 -6.25
CA LEU A 73 -11.38 -18.52 -5.91
C LEU A 73 -11.96 -17.87 -7.15
N LYS A 74 -13.27 -17.67 -7.14
CA LYS A 74 -13.97 -16.85 -8.12
C LYS A 74 -14.54 -15.63 -7.42
N LEU A 75 -14.05 -14.43 -7.70
CA LEU A 75 -14.54 -13.19 -7.10
C LEU A 75 -15.45 -12.50 -8.13
N GLY A 76 -16.76 -12.64 -7.94
CA GLY A 76 -17.75 -12.29 -8.96
C GLY A 76 -17.56 -13.14 -10.21
N THR A 77 -17.02 -12.53 -11.26
CA THR A 77 -16.69 -13.21 -12.52
C THR A 77 -15.20 -13.45 -12.74
N ILE A 78 -14.34 -12.92 -11.86
CA ILE A 78 -12.89 -12.94 -11.99
C ILE A 78 -12.30 -14.18 -11.31
N ASP A 79 -11.50 -14.96 -12.04
CA ASP A 79 -10.71 -16.05 -11.46
C ASP A 79 -9.54 -15.45 -10.67
N THR A 80 -9.40 -15.89 -9.42
CA THR A 80 -8.43 -15.33 -8.45
C THR A 80 -7.65 -16.45 -7.81
N ILE A 81 -6.33 -16.37 -7.89
CA ILE A 81 -5.39 -17.27 -7.22
C ILE A 81 -4.88 -16.59 -5.96
N VAL A 82 -4.96 -17.29 -4.83
CA VAL A 82 -4.44 -16.84 -3.54
C VAL A 82 -3.17 -17.63 -3.23
N VAL A 83 -2.10 -16.92 -2.90
CA VAL A 83 -0.78 -17.44 -2.57
C VAL A 83 -0.49 -17.15 -1.10
N SER A 84 -0.22 -18.19 -0.30
CA SER A 84 -0.14 -18.06 1.17
C SER A 84 1.11 -18.69 1.80
N SER A 85 2.10 -19.14 1.02
CA SER A 85 3.39 -19.61 1.55
C SER A 85 4.59 -18.94 0.86
N PRO A 86 5.77 -18.92 1.50
CA PRO A 86 7.01 -18.42 0.91
C PRO A 86 7.37 -19.10 -0.43
N GLU A 87 7.21 -20.42 -0.51
CA GLU A 87 7.59 -21.23 -1.67
C GLU A 87 6.73 -20.85 -2.87
N MET A 88 5.41 -20.76 -2.68
CA MET A 88 4.49 -20.37 -3.75
C MET A 88 4.63 -18.90 -4.13
N ALA A 89 4.95 -18.02 -3.17
CA ALA A 89 5.30 -16.64 -3.48
C ALA A 89 6.56 -16.55 -4.35
N LYS A 90 7.56 -17.43 -4.12
CA LYS A 90 8.77 -17.53 -4.93
C LYS A 90 8.50 -18.09 -6.33
N GLU A 91 7.64 -19.10 -6.46
CA GLU A 91 7.20 -19.60 -7.77
C GLU A 91 6.61 -18.47 -8.60
N ILE A 92 5.67 -17.72 -8.04
CA ILE A 92 4.90 -16.68 -8.73
C ILE A 92 5.73 -15.43 -9.03
N LEU A 93 6.41 -14.88 -8.01
CA LEU A 93 7.04 -13.57 -8.10
C LEU A 93 8.45 -13.62 -8.69
N HIS A 94 9.08 -14.80 -8.73
CA HIS A 94 10.46 -14.95 -9.19
C HIS A 94 10.60 -15.96 -10.33
N LYS A 95 10.17 -17.21 -10.19
CA LYS A 95 10.36 -18.23 -11.24
C LYS A 95 9.47 -18.00 -12.46
N HIS A 96 8.20 -17.65 -12.23
CA HIS A 96 7.21 -17.36 -13.27
C HIS A 96 6.93 -15.86 -13.41
N ASP A 97 7.90 -15.02 -13.04
CA ASP A 97 7.73 -13.57 -12.93
C ASP A 97 7.23 -12.93 -14.22
N GLN A 98 7.69 -13.38 -15.38
CA GLN A 98 7.33 -12.83 -16.67
C GLN A 98 5.85 -13.10 -16.98
N ALA A 99 5.35 -14.30 -16.68
CA ALA A 99 3.95 -14.66 -16.88
C ALA A 99 3.02 -14.03 -15.83
N CYS A 100 3.51 -13.78 -14.61
CA CYS A 100 2.70 -13.29 -13.49
C CYS A 100 2.91 -11.80 -13.16
N SER A 101 3.68 -11.05 -13.95
CA SER A 101 3.98 -9.63 -13.67
C SER A 101 2.92 -8.63 -14.11
N GLY A 102 1.82 -9.09 -14.71
CA GLY A 102 0.69 -8.25 -15.06
C GLY A 102 0.00 -7.65 -13.82
N ARG A 103 -0.94 -6.73 -14.05
CA ARG A 103 -1.72 -6.08 -12.99
C ARG A 103 -3.22 -6.18 -13.25
N ALA A 104 -3.98 -6.45 -12.20
CA ALA A 104 -5.43 -6.27 -12.21
C ALA A 104 -5.70 -4.78 -11.99
N VAL A 105 -6.13 -4.07 -13.03
CA VAL A 105 -6.26 -2.61 -13.01
C VAL A 105 -7.67 -2.21 -12.55
N PRO A 106 -7.82 -1.54 -11.41
CA PRO A 106 -9.12 -1.14 -10.89
C PRO A 106 -9.71 0.04 -11.67
N VAL A 107 -11.03 0.20 -11.65
CA VAL A 107 -11.74 1.30 -12.32
C VAL A 107 -11.23 2.68 -11.85
N SER A 108 -10.90 2.83 -10.57
CA SER A 108 -10.31 4.06 -10.02
C SER A 108 -8.99 4.42 -10.72
N ALA A 109 -8.12 3.44 -10.99
CA ALA A 109 -6.88 3.67 -11.73
C ALA A 109 -7.12 3.92 -13.25
N GLN A 110 -8.29 3.59 -13.78
CA GLN A 110 -8.63 3.83 -15.18
C GLN A 110 -9.00 5.29 -15.46
N THR A 111 -9.36 6.07 -14.43
CA THR A 111 -9.70 7.49 -14.60
C THR A 111 -8.51 8.31 -15.08
N LEU A 112 -8.78 9.29 -15.94
CA LEU A 112 -7.77 10.18 -16.53
C LEU A 112 -6.60 9.41 -17.20
N ASP A 113 -6.88 8.20 -17.69
CA ASP A 113 -5.90 7.30 -18.29
C ASP A 113 -4.69 6.96 -17.39
N HIS A 114 -4.81 7.09 -16.07
CA HIS A 114 -3.67 6.92 -15.16
C HIS A 114 -3.00 5.53 -15.29
N HIS A 115 -3.78 4.46 -15.45
CA HIS A 115 -3.26 3.11 -15.69
C HIS A 115 -2.38 2.96 -16.95
N LYS A 116 -2.54 3.82 -17.96
CA LYS A 116 -1.75 3.79 -19.22
C LYS A 116 -0.39 4.47 -19.09
N MET A 117 -0.12 5.13 -17.96
CA MET A 117 1.08 5.94 -17.76
C MET A 117 1.80 5.63 -16.44
N SER A 118 1.08 5.11 -15.46
CA SER A 118 1.62 4.77 -14.15
C SER A 118 2.44 3.50 -14.17
N ILE A 119 3.62 3.57 -13.56
CA ILE A 119 4.53 2.43 -13.35
C ILE A 119 3.90 1.30 -12.52
N ALA A 120 2.89 1.63 -11.69
CA ALA A 120 2.20 0.67 -10.84
C ALA A 120 1.31 -0.29 -11.66
N TRP A 121 0.72 0.22 -12.75
CA TRP A 121 -0.35 -0.45 -13.52
C TRP A 121 0.08 -0.88 -14.93
N LEU A 122 1.03 -0.17 -15.54
CA LEU A 122 1.53 -0.50 -16.88
C LEU A 122 2.01 -1.95 -16.95
N PRO A 123 1.72 -2.70 -18.03
CA PRO A 123 2.28 -4.03 -18.25
C PRO A 123 3.81 -3.95 -18.41
N VAL A 124 4.51 -5.07 -18.19
CA VAL A 124 5.98 -5.10 -18.30
C VAL A 124 6.38 -5.00 -19.77
N GLY A 125 6.65 -3.78 -20.21
CA GLY A 125 7.08 -3.46 -21.58
C GLY A 125 8.16 -2.38 -21.62
N LYS A 126 8.46 -1.85 -22.81
CA LYS A 126 9.48 -0.81 -23.00
C LYS A 126 9.23 0.40 -22.10
N LYS A 127 8.01 0.95 -22.12
CA LYS A 127 7.63 2.13 -21.31
C LYS A 127 7.78 1.88 -19.81
N TRP A 128 7.28 0.76 -19.30
CA TRP A 128 7.42 0.40 -17.88
C TRP A 128 8.89 0.27 -17.46
N ARG A 129 9.74 -0.35 -18.29
CA ARG A 129 11.18 -0.49 -18.01
C ARG A 129 11.89 0.87 -17.96
N VAL A 130 11.55 1.79 -18.87
CA VAL A 130 12.07 3.17 -18.85
C VAL A 130 11.67 3.88 -17.56
N LEU A 131 10.39 3.87 -17.20
CA LEU A 131 9.93 4.48 -15.94
C LEU A 131 10.60 3.86 -14.71
N ARG A 132 10.76 2.53 -14.67
CA ARG A 132 11.49 1.83 -13.60
C ARG A 132 12.96 2.24 -13.52
N LYS A 133 13.61 2.39 -14.66
CA LYS A 133 15.00 2.85 -14.74
C LYS A 133 15.11 4.27 -14.20
N ILE A 134 14.29 5.20 -14.69
CA ILE A 134 14.25 6.60 -14.23
C ILE A 134 14.00 6.66 -12.73
N THR A 135 12.97 5.97 -12.22
CA THR A 135 12.66 5.93 -10.79
C THR A 135 13.83 5.37 -9.97
N LYS A 136 14.45 4.27 -10.40
CA LYS A 136 15.58 3.67 -9.69
C LYS A 136 16.81 4.59 -9.68
N GLU A 137 17.12 5.21 -10.81
CA GLU A 137 18.36 5.98 -10.98
C GLU A 137 18.24 7.41 -10.42
N GLN A 138 17.10 8.07 -10.65
CA GLN A 138 16.89 9.47 -10.30
C GLN A 138 16.24 9.68 -8.94
N MET A 139 15.42 8.73 -8.46
CA MET A 139 14.67 8.91 -7.19
C MET A 139 15.29 8.12 -6.04
N PHE A 140 15.59 6.84 -6.27
CA PHE A 140 15.90 5.90 -5.19
C PHE A 140 17.29 5.27 -5.29
N SER A 141 18.19 5.86 -6.08
CA SER A 141 19.59 5.43 -6.11
C SER A 141 20.29 5.89 -4.84
N ILE A 142 21.28 5.12 -4.38
CA ILE A 142 22.05 5.44 -3.17
C ILE A 142 22.61 6.86 -3.25
N SER A 143 23.25 7.22 -4.37
CA SER A 143 23.81 8.55 -4.58
C SER A 143 22.77 9.68 -4.50
N ARG A 144 21.56 9.48 -5.07
CA ARG A 144 20.48 10.47 -4.99
C ARG A 144 19.96 10.61 -3.56
N LEU A 145 19.78 9.49 -2.87
CA LEU A 145 19.39 9.50 -1.47
C LEU A 145 20.45 10.20 -0.60
N ASP A 146 21.73 9.88 -0.77
CA ASP A 146 22.82 10.52 -0.01
C ASP A 146 22.87 12.03 -0.26
N SER A 147 22.73 12.47 -1.52
CA SER A 147 22.71 13.91 -1.86
C SER A 147 21.54 14.69 -1.24
N SER A 148 20.45 14.00 -0.90
CA SER A 148 19.24 14.59 -0.29
C SER A 148 19.16 14.34 1.22
N GLN A 149 20.20 13.77 1.85
CA GLN A 149 20.24 13.51 3.30
C GLN A 149 20.03 14.78 4.13
N GLY A 150 20.61 15.91 3.71
CA GLY A 150 20.44 17.20 4.41
C GLY A 150 18.98 17.64 4.53
N LEU A 151 18.18 17.44 3.46
CA LEU A 151 16.74 17.73 3.48
C LEU A 151 16.00 16.83 4.47
N ARG A 152 16.35 15.53 4.51
CA ARG A 152 15.72 14.58 5.44
C ARG A 152 16.06 14.92 6.88
N GLN A 153 17.31 15.26 7.16
CA GLN A 153 17.76 15.71 8.48
C GLN A 153 17.07 17.02 8.91
N GLU A 154 16.88 17.97 7.99
CA GLU A 154 16.11 19.19 8.29
C GLU A 154 14.66 18.87 8.71
N LYS A 155 13.96 18.00 7.96
CA LYS A 155 12.58 17.63 8.29
C LYS A 155 12.48 16.83 9.59
N LEU A 156 13.46 15.97 9.85
CA LEU A 156 13.59 15.24 11.11
C LEU A 156 13.81 16.21 12.29
N ARG A 157 14.66 17.23 12.13
CA ARG A 157 14.85 18.26 13.14
C ARG A 157 13.54 18.98 13.46
N LYS A 158 12.73 19.34 12.45
CA LYS A 158 11.40 19.94 12.68
C LYS A 158 10.48 19.02 13.48
N LEU A 159 10.52 17.71 13.24
CA LEU A 159 9.79 16.72 14.07
C LEU A 159 10.28 16.74 15.51
N LEU A 160 11.60 16.71 15.72
CA LEU A 160 12.19 16.72 17.06
C LEU A 160 11.91 18.03 17.80
N ASP A 161 11.91 19.18 17.11
CA ASP A 161 11.54 20.49 17.67
C ASP A 161 10.07 20.48 18.13
N TYR A 162 9.15 19.95 17.32
CA TYR A 162 7.75 19.77 17.71
C TYR A 162 7.59 18.86 18.92
N VAL A 163 8.28 17.71 18.95
CA VAL A 163 8.26 16.78 20.09
C VAL A 163 8.87 17.45 21.33
N HIS A 164 9.91 18.26 21.17
CA HIS A 164 10.54 19.01 22.26
C HIS A 164 9.55 19.98 22.92
N GLU A 165 8.83 20.76 22.12
CA GLU A 165 7.80 21.66 22.62
C GLU A 165 6.70 20.90 23.37
N CYS A 166 6.27 19.73 22.86
CA CYS A 166 5.34 18.86 23.55
C CYS A 166 5.91 18.32 24.87
N CYS A 167 7.19 17.97 24.92
CA CYS A 167 7.87 17.52 26.13
C CYS A 167 7.89 18.63 27.20
N LEU A 168 8.24 19.87 26.83
CA LEU A 168 8.27 21.00 27.75
C LEU A 168 6.89 21.34 28.33
N SER A 169 5.84 21.19 27.51
CA SER A 169 4.46 21.50 27.88
C SER A 169 3.67 20.29 28.41
N ARG A 170 4.31 19.11 28.51
CA ARG A 170 3.68 17.80 28.83
C ARG A 170 2.42 17.54 27.99
N ARG A 171 2.46 17.91 26.71
CA ARG A 171 1.38 17.67 25.75
C ARG A 171 1.51 16.28 25.14
N VAL A 172 0.35 15.69 24.87
CA VAL A 172 0.24 14.40 24.18
C VAL A 172 0.56 14.58 22.70
N VAL A 173 1.35 13.66 22.18
CA VAL A 173 1.69 13.56 20.76
C VAL A 173 0.91 12.41 20.13
N ASP A 174 0.16 12.68 19.06
CA ASP A 174 -0.32 11.65 18.12
C ASP A 174 0.88 11.28 17.23
N ILE A 175 1.53 10.15 17.53
CA ILE A 175 2.77 9.73 16.88
C ILE A 175 2.53 9.48 15.38
N GLY A 176 1.42 8.83 15.04
CA GLY A 176 1.06 8.55 13.65
C GLY A 176 0.86 9.83 12.83
N GLU A 177 0.20 10.85 13.39
CA GLU A 177 0.03 12.16 12.73
C GLU A 177 1.35 12.91 12.58
N ALA A 178 2.13 13.02 13.66
CA ALA A 178 3.38 13.77 13.65
C ALA A 178 4.34 13.19 12.59
N VAL A 179 4.49 11.86 12.56
CA VAL A 179 5.32 11.18 11.57
C VAL A 179 4.73 11.30 10.17
N PHE A 180 3.41 11.22 10.00
CA PHE A 180 2.77 11.43 8.69
C PHE A 180 3.09 12.82 8.11
N VAL A 181 3.00 13.87 8.91
CA VAL A 181 3.36 15.24 8.50
C VAL A 181 4.84 15.31 8.10
N THR A 182 5.73 14.72 8.91
CA THR A 182 7.17 14.69 8.58
C THR A 182 7.46 13.92 7.29
N SER A 183 6.87 12.74 7.11
CA SER A 183 7.02 11.94 5.88
C SER A 183 6.47 12.69 4.67
N LEU A 184 5.34 13.38 4.80
CA LEU A 184 4.75 14.17 3.71
C LEU A 184 5.69 15.29 3.28
N ASN A 185 6.19 16.08 4.25
CA ASN A 185 7.12 17.17 3.98
C ASN A 185 8.47 16.70 3.45
N LEU A 186 8.95 15.56 3.91
CA LEU A 186 10.18 14.95 3.41
C LEU A 186 10.03 14.56 1.94
N MET A 187 8.92 13.91 1.59
CA MET A 187 8.63 13.55 0.21
C MET A 187 8.42 14.80 -0.64
N SER A 188 7.65 15.78 -0.19
CA SER A 188 7.39 16.99 -0.97
C SER A 188 8.62 17.84 -1.19
N ALA A 189 9.50 17.97 -0.18
CA ALA A 189 10.76 18.68 -0.33
C ALA A 189 11.71 17.95 -1.30
N THR A 190 11.74 16.60 -1.25
CA THR A 190 12.57 15.80 -2.16
C THR A 190 12.07 15.88 -3.62
N LEU A 191 10.76 15.96 -3.82
CA LEU A 191 10.15 15.95 -5.14
C LEU A 191 10.07 17.34 -5.78
N PHE A 192 9.77 18.36 -4.98
CA PHE A 192 9.34 19.68 -5.45
C PHE A 192 10.04 20.85 -4.76
N SER A 193 10.89 20.62 -3.76
CA SER A 193 11.44 21.66 -2.87
C SER A 193 10.34 22.48 -2.14
N VAL A 194 9.18 21.88 -1.86
CA VAL A 194 8.04 22.53 -1.18
C VAL A 194 7.69 21.78 0.10
N ASP A 195 7.40 22.51 1.19
CA ASP A 195 6.75 21.94 2.39
C ASP A 195 5.23 22.01 2.20
N PHE A 196 4.57 20.86 2.10
CA PHE A 196 3.13 20.83 1.87
C PHE A 196 2.30 21.00 3.14
N ALA A 197 2.83 20.74 4.34
CA ALA A 197 2.06 20.78 5.59
C ALA A 197 2.84 21.36 6.79
N GLY A 198 2.14 22.06 7.68
CA GLY A 198 2.63 22.42 9.00
C GLY A 198 2.24 21.40 10.08
N PHE A 199 2.84 21.49 11.27
CA PHE A 199 2.45 20.70 12.44
C PHE A 199 1.27 21.33 13.22
N ASP A 200 0.81 22.51 12.80
CA ASP A 200 -0.30 23.26 13.36
C ASP A 200 -1.66 22.80 12.78
N ALA A 201 -2.73 22.99 13.56
CA ALA A 201 -4.08 22.65 13.13
C ALA A 201 -4.58 23.66 12.08
N GLY A 202 -4.59 23.27 10.80
CA GLY A 202 -5.21 24.02 9.71
C GLY A 202 -4.31 24.26 8.50
N SER A 203 -2.98 24.16 8.66
CA SER A 203 -2.04 24.20 7.54
C SER A 203 -2.27 23.00 6.61
N ALA A 204 -2.37 23.25 5.29
CA ALA A 204 -2.54 22.24 4.25
C ALA A 204 -3.85 21.44 4.24
N GLN A 205 -4.88 21.91 4.93
CA GLN A 205 -6.16 21.19 5.04
C GLN A 205 -6.76 20.83 3.67
N GLU A 206 -6.74 21.74 2.70
CA GLU A 206 -7.27 21.47 1.34
C GLU A 206 -6.47 20.39 0.59
N PHE A 207 -5.14 20.45 0.70
CA PHE A 207 -4.25 19.44 0.10
C PHE A 207 -4.45 18.08 0.76
N LYS A 208 -4.50 18.06 2.09
CA LYS A 208 -4.77 16.89 2.92
C LYS A 208 -6.12 16.27 2.58
N GLU A 209 -7.19 17.06 2.42
CA GLU A 209 -8.52 16.61 2.01
C GLU A 209 -8.55 16.04 0.58
N THR A 210 -7.79 16.65 -0.34
CA THR A 210 -7.69 16.20 -1.72
C THR A 210 -6.96 14.86 -1.82
N ILE A 211 -5.81 14.75 -1.18
CA ILE A 211 -5.05 13.50 -0.98
C ILE A 211 -5.96 12.42 -0.40
N THR A 212 -6.66 12.79 0.66
CA THR A 212 -7.55 11.94 1.42
C THR A 212 -8.68 11.38 0.56
N GLY A 213 -9.32 12.25 -0.20
CA GLY A 213 -10.42 11.86 -1.08
C GLY A 213 -9.96 10.99 -2.23
N ALA A 214 -8.80 11.28 -2.82
CA ALA A 214 -8.20 10.44 -3.86
C ALA A 214 -7.93 9.03 -3.33
N ALA A 215 -7.35 8.94 -2.12
CA ALA A 215 -7.08 7.66 -1.48
C ALA A 215 -8.34 6.86 -1.19
N LYS A 216 -9.35 7.49 -0.59
CA LYS A 216 -10.64 6.83 -0.35
C LYS A 216 -11.23 6.27 -1.62
N SER A 217 -11.17 7.03 -2.71
CA SER A 217 -11.73 6.61 -3.99
C SER A 217 -10.98 5.42 -4.58
N VAL A 218 -9.65 5.39 -4.41
CA VAL A 218 -8.80 4.28 -4.82
C VAL A 218 -9.01 3.07 -3.93
N ALA A 219 -9.04 3.24 -2.61
CA ALA A 219 -9.21 2.16 -1.65
C ALA A 219 -10.66 1.67 -1.53
N ALA A 220 -11.61 2.39 -2.12
CA ALA A 220 -13.00 2.03 -1.98
C ALA A 220 -13.31 0.70 -2.67
N PRO A 221 -14.13 -0.13 -2.03
CA PRO A 221 -14.74 -1.25 -2.68
C PRO A 221 -15.44 -0.86 -3.97
N ASN A 222 -15.18 -1.55 -5.07
CA ASN A 222 -15.96 -1.38 -6.28
C ASN A 222 -16.33 -2.72 -6.95
N ILE A 223 -17.61 -3.08 -6.86
CA ILE A 223 -18.17 -4.29 -7.45
C ILE A 223 -17.98 -4.34 -8.97
N ALA A 224 -17.86 -3.18 -9.63
CA ALA A 224 -17.61 -3.11 -11.06
C ALA A 224 -16.23 -3.64 -11.46
N ASP A 225 -15.28 -3.76 -10.53
CA ASP A 225 -13.98 -4.41 -10.78
C ASP A 225 -14.11 -5.93 -10.95
N TYR A 226 -15.12 -6.53 -10.31
CA TYR A 226 -15.33 -7.98 -10.28
C TYR A 226 -16.48 -8.45 -11.16
N VAL A 227 -17.34 -7.51 -11.56
CA VAL A 227 -18.46 -7.71 -12.46
C VAL A 227 -18.37 -6.66 -13.58
N PRO A 228 -17.58 -6.91 -14.64
CA PRO A 228 -17.17 -5.85 -15.59
C PRO A 228 -18.31 -5.12 -16.31
N TRP A 229 -19.46 -5.75 -16.52
CA TRP A 229 -20.60 -5.09 -17.17
C TRP A 229 -21.24 -4.01 -16.30
N LEU A 230 -20.99 -4.00 -14.98
CA LEU A 230 -21.43 -2.93 -14.08
C LEU A 230 -20.61 -1.63 -14.22
N LYS A 231 -19.46 -1.67 -14.89
CA LYS A 231 -18.59 -0.48 -15.08
C LYS A 231 -19.30 0.67 -15.79
N ILE A 232 -20.27 0.37 -16.64
CA ILE A 232 -21.04 1.38 -17.41
C ILE A 232 -21.93 2.20 -16.48
N PHE A 233 -22.44 1.59 -15.40
CA PHE A 233 -23.41 2.22 -14.51
C PHE A 233 -22.77 2.98 -13.36
N ASP A 234 -21.49 2.72 -13.05
CA ASP A 234 -20.77 3.26 -11.89
C ASP A 234 -21.63 3.21 -10.60
N PRO A 235 -22.10 2.02 -10.19
CA PRO A 235 -23.13 1.89 -9.15
C PRO A 235 -22.72 2.49 -7.81
N GLN A 236 -21.43 2.51 -7.51
CA GLN A 236 -20.90 3.04 -6.25
C GLN A 236 -20.32 4.45 -6.40
N GLY A 237 -20.42 5.07 -7.59
CA GLY A 237 -19.88 6.41 -7.87
C GLY A 237 -18.36 6.52 -7.83
N ILE A 238 -17.63 5.39 -7.76
CA ILE A 238 -16.19 5.36 -7.55
C ILE A 238 -15.44 5.94 -8.76
N LYS A 239 -15.94 5.72 -9.98
CA LYS A 239 -15.34 6.31 -11.16
C LYS A 239 -15.42 7.84 -11.10
N ARG A 240 -16.63 8.38 -10.84
CA ARG A 240 -16.85 9.84 -10.73
C ARG A 240 -16.03 10.46 -9.59
N GLN A 241 -15.99 9.80 -8.43
CA GLN A 241 -15.26 10.29 -7.27
C GLN A 241 -13.73 10.29 -7.52
N SER A 242 -13.21 9.21 -8.11
CA SER A 242 -11.78 9.11 -8.48
C SER A 242 -11.40 10.18 -9.50
N GLU A 243 -12.25 10.42 -10.50
CA GLU A 243 -12.03 11.46 -11.51
C GLU A 243 -11.96 12.87 -10.89
N PHE A 244 -12.84 13.19 -9.94
CA PHE A 244 -12.83 14.47 -9.23
C PHE A 244 -11.51 14.70 -8.46
N TYR A 245 -11.12 13.75 -7.61
CA TYR A 245 -9.92 13.92 -6.79
C TYR A 245 -8.62 13.81 -7.59
N PHE A 246 -8.57 12.93 -8.59
CA PHE A 246 -7.38 12.84 -9.46
C PHE A 246 -7.23 14.13 -10.28
N SER A 247 -8.32 14.75 -10.74
CA SER A 247 -8.26 16.04 -11.44
C SER A 247 -7.66 17.13 -10.55
N LYS A 248 -8.07 17.20 -9.27
CA LYS A 248 -7.48 18.14 -8.31
C LYS A 248 -5.99 17.88 -8.08
N LEU A 249 -5.60 16.63 -7.85
CA LEU A 249 -4.18 16.28 -7.65
C LEU A 249 -3.32 16.58 -8.88
N PHE A 250 -3.82 16.25 -10.08
CA PHE A 250 -3.12 16.58 -11.32
C PHE A 250 -3.00 18.08 -11.52
N GLY A 251 -4.03 18.86 -11.18
CA GLY A 251 -3.97 20.32 -11.23
C GLY A 251 -2.90 20.91 -10.30
N ILE A 252 -2.72 20.35 -9.10
CA ILE A 252 -1.65 20.77 -8.17
C ILE A 252 -0.27 20.45 -8.77
N ILE A 253 -0.07 19.23 -9.26
CA ILE A 253 1.21 18.82 -9.87
C ILE A 253 1.50 19.65 -11.12
N GLU A 254 0.50 19.89 -11.95
CA GLU A 254 0.60 20.74 -13.16
C GLU A 254 1.00 22.16 -12.80
N SER A 255 0.39 22.75 -11.76
CA SER A 255 0.78 24.08 -11.29
C SER A 255 2.24 24.14 -10.86
N VAL A 256 2.75 23.12 -10.15
CA VAL A 256 4.16 23.07 -9.73
C VAL A 256 5.09 22.90 -10.94
N VAL A 257 4.74 22.03 -11.89
CA VAL A 257 5.50 21.82 -13.14
C VAL A 257 5.56 23.12 -13.96
N ASP A 258 4.43 23.79 -14.13
CA ASP A 258 4.33 25.03 -14.92
C ASP A 258 5.13 26.17 -14.29
N GLN A 259 5.04 26.34 -12.97
CA GLN A 259 5.85 27.32 -12.24
C GLN A 259 7.34 27.06 -12.44
N ARG A 260 7.77 25.79 -12.41
CA ARG A 260 9.18 25.44 -12.65
C ARG A 260 9.63 25.74 -14.08
N LEU A 261 8.82 25.39 -15.07
CA LEU A 261 9.08 25.68 -16.48
C LEU A 261 9.15 27.19 -16.76
N GLN A 262 8.29 27.99 -16.12
CA GLN A 262 8.34 29.44 -16.21
C GLN A 262 9.62 30.01 -15.61
N ALA A 263 10.03 29.52 -14.42
CA ALA A 263 11.27 29.96 -13.76
C ALA A 263 12.53 29.67 -14.61
N ARG A 264 12.55 28.54 -15.34
CA ARG A 264 13.63 28.23 -16.31
C ARG A 264 13.73 29.26 -17.43
N GLY A 265 12.60 29.79 -17.89
CA GLY A 265 12.55 30.75 -19.00
C GLY A 265 12.89 32.19 -18.62
N THR A 266 12.75 32.56 -17.34
CA THR A 266 12.91 33.95 -16.87
C THR A 266 14.24 34.23 -16.20
N HIS A 267 14.91 33.23 -15.60
CA HIS A 267 16.13 33.42 -14.82
C HIS A 267 17.39 32.91 -15.54
N PHE A 268 17.99 33.74 -16.39
CA PHE A 268 19.39 33.53 -16.80
C PHE A 268 20.32 33.76 -15.59
N GLY A 269 20.80 32.67 -14.98
CA GLY A 269 21.86 32.70 -13.96
C GLY A 269 21.43 32.53 -12.49
N ALA A 270 20.17 32.22 -12.20
CA ALA A 270 19.77 31.79 -10.85
C ALA A 270 20.25 30.35 -10.57
N PRO A 271 20.58 29.99 -9.31
CA PRO A 271 20.89 28.61 -8.97
C PRO A 271 19.67 27.73 -9.25
N VAL A 272 19.83 26.77 -10.15
CA VAL A 272 18.79 25.79 -10.50
C VAL A 272 18.56 24.86 -9.31
N GLU A 273 17.31 24.74 -8.89
CA GLU A 273 16.87 23.75 -7.89
C GLU A 273 17.26 22.35 -8.36
N LYS A 274 17.98 21.58 -7.54
CA LYS A 274 18.50 20.24 -7.91
C LYS A 274 17.57 19.11 -7.44
N ASP A 275 16.27 19.36 -7.43
CA ASP A 275 15.28 18.38 -6.99
C ASP A 275 14.95 17.34 -8.07
N LEU A 276 14.11 16.37 -7.73
CA LEU A 276 13.72 15.33 -8.68
C LEU A 276 12.97 15.90 -9.88
N LEU A 277 12.06 16.86 -9.66
CA LEU A 277 11.29 17.45 -10.74
C LEU A 277 12.20 18.04 -11.81
N GLU A 278 13.28 18.72 -11.41
CA GLU A 278 14.28 19.24 -12.34
C GLU A 278 14.93 18.13 -13.18
N ALA A 279 15.36 17.05 -12.53
CA ALA A 279 15.96 15.91 -13.21
C ALA A 279 14.98 15.23 -14.19
N LEU A 280 13.69 15.16 -13.84
CA LEU A 280 12.65 14.60 -14.73
C LEU A 280 12.37 15.52 -15.93
N LEU A 281 12.36 16.83 -15.71
CA LEU A 281 12.19 17.81 -16.79
C LEU A 281 13.36 17.75 -17.78
N ASP A 282 14.60 17.62 -17.30
CA ASP A 282 15.78 17.46 -18.15
C ASP A 282 15.71 16.18 -18.99
N ILE A 283 15.28 15.07 -18.40
CA ILE A 283 15.07 13.80 -19.11
C ILE A 283 13.97 13.95 -20.18
N SER A 284 12.91 14.70 -19.89
CA SER A 284 11.81 14.93 -20.84
C SER A 284 12.18 15.80 -22.04
N GLN A 285 13.22 16.62 -21.90
CA GLN A 285 13.77 17.43 -22.99
C GLN A 285 14.79 16.67 -23.85
N GLY A 286 15.37 15.58 -23.31
CA GLY A 286 16.24 14.68 -24.05
C GLY A 286 15.47 13.81 -25.05
N SER A 287 16.12 13.44 -26.17
CA SER A 287 15.55 12.55 -27.19
C SER A 287 15.66 11.06 -26.85
N ASP A 288 16.26 10.71 -25.71
CA ASP A 288 16.60 9.33 -25.35
C ASP A 288 15.38 8.47 -24.98
N TYR A 289 14.28 9.10 -24.56
CA TYR A 289 13.08 8.41 -24.07
C TYR A 289 11.79 9.06 -24.56
N ASP A 290 10.78 8.23 -24.84
CA ASP A 290 9.38 8.69 -25.01
C ASP A 290 8.78 9.02 -23.64
N PHE A 291 9.22 10.15 -23.08
CA PHE A 291 8.89 10.64 -21.74
C PHE A 291 8.58 12.14 -21.80
N SER A 292 7.33 12.53 -21.54
CA SER A 292 6.87 13.92 -21.61
C SER A 292 6.40 14.44 -20.25
N CYS A 293 6.07 15.74 -20.18
CA CYS A 293 5.43 16.33 -19.00
C CYS A 293 4.15 15.59 -18.58
N ARG A 294 3.46 14.91 -19.52
CA ARG A 294 2.31 14.08 -19.18
C ARG A 294 2.74 12.88 -18.33
N GLU A 295 3.77 12.13 -18.72
CA GLU A 295 4.32 11.03 -17.90
C GLU A 295 4.83 11.50 -16.54
N ILE A 296 5.46 12.68 -16.47
CA ILE A 296 5.91 13.29 -15.21
C ILE A 296 4.72 13.43 -14.24
N LYS A 297 3.59 14.00 -14.70
CA LYS A 297 2.39 14.15 -13.88
C LYS A 297 1.89 12.83 -13.30
N HIS A 298 1.86 11.77 -14.11
CA HIS A 298 1.42 10.44 -13.66
C HIS A 298 2.45 9.75 -12.74
N LEU A 299 3.75 10.00 -12.93
CA LEU A 299 4.82 9.48 -12.09
C LEU A 299 4.84 10.14 -10.71
N LEU A 300 4.57 11.44 -10.66
CA LEU A 300 4.57 12.25 -9.43
C LEU A 300 3.22 12.20 -8.68
N LEU A 301 2.23 11.47 -9.19
CA LEU A 301 0.94 11.35 -8.51
C LEU A 301 1.11 10.63 -7.17
N VAL A 302 1.11 11.41 -6.09
CA VAL A 302 1.10 10.93 -4.71
C VAL A 302 -0.35 10.85 -4.25
N VAL A 303 -0.79 9.66 -3.89
CA VAL A 303 -2.09 9.44 -3.24
C VAL A 303 -1.85 8.77 -1.88
N PRO A 304 -1.66 9.54 -0.80
CA PRO A 304 -1.66 9.02 0.58
C PRO A 304 -3.06 8.60 1.02
N ASP A 305 -3.21 7.52 1.84
CA ASP A 305 -4.50 7.08 2.44
C ASP A 305 -5.16 8.14 3.37
N ASP A 306 -6.34 7.94 4.00
CA ASP A 306 -6.93 8.89 4.99
C ASP A 306 -7.52 8.29 6.28
N LYS A 307 -7.50 9.06 7.37
CA LYS A 307 -7.95 8.86 8.77
C LYS A 307 -9.45 8.63 9.03
N THR A 308 -10.37 8.76 8.09
CA THR A 308 -11.81 8.74 8.47
C THR A 308 -12.44 7.35 8.52
N SER A 309 -13.27 7.16 9.54
CA SER A 309 -14.19 6.04 9.73
C SER A 309 -14.90 5.63 8.44
N CYS A 310 -15.05 4.32 8.21
CA CYS A 310 -16.11 3.82 7.36
C CYS A 310 -17.44 4.30 7.98
N PHE A 311 -17.89 5.49 7.61
CA PHE A 311 -19.25 5.91 7.88
C PHE A 311 -20.17 4.96 7.12
N ASN A 312 -21.20 4.48 7.82
CA ASN A 312 -22.31 3.72 7.28
C ASN A 312 -22.77 4.32 5.95
N PHE A 313 -22.31 3.76 4.83
CA PHE A 313 -22.81 4.14 3.52
C PHE A 313 -24.16 3.46 3.35
N GLN A 314 -25.20 4.14 3.85
CA GLN A 314 -26.57 3.77 3.58
C GLN A 314 -26.85 4.18 2.13
N VAL A 315 -26.46 3.32 1.19
CA VAL A 315 -26.74 3.50 -0.23
C VAL A 315 -28.26 3.54 -0.42
N PRO A 316 -28.86 4.61 -0.97
CA PRO A 316 -30.22 4.51 -1.49
C PRO A 316 -30.11 3.83 -2.86
N PHE A 317 -29.98 2.51 -2.88
CA PHE A 317 -29.93 1.74 -4.13
C PHE A 317 -31.33 1.27 -4.52
N ILE A 318 -31.72 1.57 -5.76
CA ILE A 318 -32.93 1.05 -6.41
C ILE A 318 -32.84 -0.47 -6.39
N ALA A 319 -33.78 -1.10 -5.70
CA ALA A 319 -33.72 -2.50 -5.31
C ALA A 319 -33.68 -3.46 -6.53
N SER A 320 -32.57 -4.19 -6.67
CA SER A 320 -32.62 -5.54 -7.25
C SER A 320 -32.99 -6.53 -6.14
N PRO A 321 -34.00 -7.40 -6.31
CA PRO A 321 -34.44 -8.36 -5.29
C PRO A 321 -33.35 -9.32 -4.79
N PHE A 322 -32.24 -9.44 -5.51
CA PHE A 322 -31.13 -10.35 -5.21
C PHE A 322 -30.25 -9.87 -4.04
N MET A 323 -30.09 -8.55 -3.85
CA MET A 323 -29.20 -7.98 -2.81
C MET A 323 -29.85 -7.90 -1.43
N ALA A 324 -31.19 -7.87 -1.35
CA ALA A 324 -31.93 -7.76 -0.09
C ALA A 324 -31.76 -8.98 0.84
N LYS A 325 -31.33 -10.13 0.30
CA LYS A 325 -31.10 -11.39 1.06
C LYS A 325 -29.72 -11.49 1.71
N ILE A 326 -28.81 -10.54 1.48
CA ILE A 326 -27.48 -10.56 2.10
C ILE A 326 -27.56 -9.87 3.48
N ARG A 327 -27.35 -10.65 4.55
CA ARG A 327 -27.33 -10.18 5.96
C ARG A 327 -26.29 -9.05 6.13
N VAL A 328 -26.57 -8.04 6.96
CA VAL A 328 -25.74 -6.83 7.13
C VAL A 328 -24.23 -7.15 7.30
N GLY A 329 -23.86 -8.09 8.17
CA GLY A 329 -22.45 -8.50 8.36
C GLY A 329 -21.79 -9.23 7.17
N LYS A 330 -22.55 -9.68 6.17
CA LYS A 330 -22.02 -10.22 4.89
C LYS A 330 -21.82 -9.13 3.83
N ARG A 331 -22.35 -7.91 4.05
CA ARG A 331 -22.17 -6.75 3.16
C ARG A 331 -20.81 -6.09 3.40
N ASP A 332 -20.40 -5.99 4.67
CA ASP A 332 -19.10 -5.43 5.07
C ASP A 332 -17.92 -6.32 4.59
N ALA A 333 -18.12 -7.63 4.53
CA ALA A 333 -17.13 -8.57 4.00
C ALA A 333 -16.82 -8.37 2.50
N MET A 334 -17.81 -7.93 1.74
CA MET A 334 -17.63 -7.57 0.33
C MET A 334 -16.93 -6.21 0.20
N GLN A 335 -17.19 -5.29 1.14
CA GLN A 335 -16.58 -3.95 1.22
C GLN A 335 -15.04 -4.02 1.32
N GLU A 336 -14.48 -4.99 2.04
CA GLU A 336 -13.03 -5.02 2.30
C GLU A 336 -12.19 -5.72 1.21
N LEU A 337 -12.68 -6.77 0.56
CA LEU A 337 -11.91 -7.38 -0.53
C LEU A 337 -11.89 -6.50 -1.78
N LEU A 338 -13.00 -5.81 -2.04
CA LEU A 338 -13.03 -4.84 -3.11
C LEU A 338 -12.06 -3.67 -2.81
N THR A 339 -11.73 -3.40 -1.54
CA THR A 339 -10.57 -2.59 -1.14
C THR A 339 -9.27 -3.31 -1.52
N VAL A 340 -9.00 -4.57 -1.12
CA VAL A 340 -7.77 -5.33 -1.47
C VAL A 340 -7.35 -5.25 -2.96
N SER A 341 -8.30 -5.25 -3.90
CA SER A 341 -8.00 -5.22 -5.34
C SER A 341 -7.56 -3.86 -5.88
N ASN A 342 -7.83 -2.76 -5.17
CA ASN A 342 -7.72 -1.42 -5.74
C ASN A 342 -6.50 -0.62 -5.22
N VAL A 343 -5.67 -1.23 -4.38
CA VAL A 343 -5.11 -0.53 -3.20
C VAL A 343 -3.62 -0.12 -3.24
N ARG A 344 -2.99 0.16 -4.39
CA ARG A 344 -1.68 0.88 -4.32
C ARG A 344 -1.33 1.63 -5.59
N THR A 345 -1.82 2.86 -5.70
CA THR A 345 -1.53 3.76 -6.84
C THR A 345 -0.34 4.68 -6.60
N SER A 346 0.07 4.96 -5.35
CA SER A 346 1.11 5.94 -5.07
C SER A 346 2.50 5.33 -4.95
N LEU A 347 3.47 5.88 -5.69
CA LEU A 347 4.89 5.45 -5.68
C LEU A 347 5.67 5.84 -4.42
N LEU A 348 5.13 6.74 -3.61
CA LEU A 348 5.94 7.57 -2.72
C LEU A 348 5.74 7.28 -1.23
N GLY A 349 5.00 6.22 -0.87
CA GLY A 349 5.12 5.53 0.42
C GLY A 349 4.85 6.32 1.71
N VAL A 350 4.57 7.63 1.65
CA VAL A 350 4.45 8.56 2.80
C VAL A 350 3.73 7.95 4.00
N ARG A 351 2.59 7.32 3.73
CA ARG A 351 1.74 6.74 4.77
C ARG A 351 2.13 5.33 5.18
N ASP A 352 2.73 4.56 4.28
CA ASP A 352 3.28 3.24 4.63
C ASP A 352 4.42 3.41 5.64
N ASP A 353 5.27 4.41 5.42
CA ASP A 353 6.38 4.75 6.30
C ASP A 353 5.84 5.23 7.66
N SER A 354 4.89 6.16 7.68
CA SER A 354 4.32 6.67 8.93
C SER A 354 3.60 5.60 9.74
N GLY A 355 2.85 4.71 9.07
CA GLY A 355 2.18 3.58 9.73
C GLY A 355 3.19 2.58 10.31
N THR A 356 4.30 2.32 9.60
CA THR A 356 5.37 1.44 10.09
C THR A 356 6.05 2.02 11.33
N VAL A 357 6.35 3.32 11.33
CA VAL A 357 6.92 4.00 12.51
C VAL A 357 5.94 3.99 13.69
N GLU A 358 4.64 4.23 13.45
CA GLU A 358 3.61 4.18 14.50
C GLU A 358 3.49 2.77 15.13
N TRP A 359 3.56 1.71 14.31
CA TRP A 359 3.59 0.33 14.80
C TRP A 359 4.88 -0.01 15.53
N ALA A 360 6.04 0.44 15.04
CA ALA A 360 7.32 0.24 15.72
C ALA A 360 7.31 0.91 17.10
N MET A 361 6.88 2.18 17.18
CA MET A 361 6.72 2.90 18.44
C MET A 361 5.70 2.20 19.35
N THR A 362 4.57 1.71 18.81
CA THR A 362 3.59 0.94 19.59
C THR A 362 4.25 -0.27 20.24
N GLU A 363 4.94 -1.09 19.48
CA GLU A 363 5.54 -2.32 20.00
C GLU A 363 6.69 -2.04 20.96
N LEU A 364 7.48 -0.99 20.73
CA LEU A 364 8.53 -0.56 21.66
C LEU A 364 7.93 -0.13 23.00
N LEU A 365 6.89 0.72 23.01
CA LEU A 365 6.26 1.18 24.25
C LEU A 365 5.50 0.07 24.98
N ARG A 366 4.99 -0.93 24.25
CA ARG A 366 4.35 -2.12 24.84
C ARG A 366 5.34 -3.13 25.41
N ASN A 367 6.59 -3.11 24.94
CA ASN A 367 7.64 -4.05 25.34
C ASN A 367 8.85 -3.30 25.92
N PRO A 368 8.80 -2.86 27.20
CA PRO A 368 9.86 -2.04 27.81
C PRO A 368 11.26 -2.66 27.75
N HIS A 369 11.37 -3.99 27.84
CA HIS A 369 12.64 -4.70 27.65
C HIS A 369 13.24 -4.47 26.24
N VAL A 370 12.40 -4.56 25.21
CA VAL A 370 12.82 -4.34 23.81
C VAL A 370 13.23 -2.88 23.61
N LEU A 371 12.43 -1.93 24.11
CA LEU A 371 12.77 -0.51 24.07
C LEU A 371 14.09 -0.22 24.78
N SER A 372 14.29 -0.74 25.99
CA SER A 372 15.53 -0.56 26.75
C SER A 372 16.74 -1.07 25.98
N LYS A 373 16.64 -2.26 25.36
CA LYS A 373 17.72 -2.84 24.55
C LYS A 373 18.03 -2.00 23.31
N ALA A 374 17.02 -1.47 22.62
CA ALA A 374 17.20 -0.56 21.49
C ALA A 374 17.83 0.78 21.90
N LYS A 375 17.38 1.37 23.03
CA LYS A 375 17.99 2.59 23.59
C LYS A 375 19.44 2.37 24.02
N ASN A 376 19.76 1.22 24.60
CA ASN A 376 21.13 0.86 24.96
C ASN A 376 22.05 0.74 23.73
N GLU A 377 21.58 0.11 22.66
CA GLU A 377 22.31 0.06 21.39
C GLU A 377 22.60 1.47 20.85
N LEU A 378 21.58 2.33 20.80
CA LEU A 378 21.72 3.71 20.33
C LEU A 378 22.70 4.51 21.19
N ARG A 379 22.62 4.41 22.52
CA ARG A 379 23.57 5.09 23.43
C ARG A 379 25.00 4.62 23.22
N ASN A 380 25.21 3.33 23.00
CA ASN A 380 26.55 2.76 22.83
C ASN A 380 27.20 3.16 21.49
N ILE A 381 26.42 3.29 20.42
CA ILE A 381 26.93 3.54 19.07
C ILE A 381 26.93 5.03 18.72
N VAL A 382 25.84 5.72 19.00
CA VAL A 382 25.66 7.15 18.65
C VAL A 382 26.20 8.05 19.76
N GLY A 383 26.15 7.62 21.02
CA GLY A 383 26.44 8.44 22.20
C GLY A 383 25.21 9.22 22.67
N GLU A 384 25.29 9.96 23.77
CA GLU A 384 24.11 10.59 24.39
C GLU A 384 23.72 11.96 23.82
N THR A 385 24.65 12.63 23.15
CA THR A 385 24.50 14.04 22.75
C THR A 385 24.40 14.25 21.25
N LYS A 386 24.70 13.21 20.45
CA LYS A 386 24.68 13.31 19.00
C LYS A 386 23.31 12.96 18.45
N GLN A 387 22.92 13.62 17.38
CA GLN A 387 21.74 13.21 16.62
C GLN A 387 22.06 11.97 15.81
N VAL A 388 21.05 11.11 15.62
CA VAL A 388 21.18 9.92 14.80
C VAL A 388 21.33 10.32 13.33
N GLU A 389 22.35 9.77 12.67
CA GLU A 389 22.58 9.95 11.24
C GLU A 389 22.22 8.68 10.44
N GLU A 390 22.01 8.84 9.13
CA GLU A 390 21.67 7.69 8.27
C GLU A 390 22.81 6.66 8.16
N SER A 391 24.06 7.12 8.28
CA SER A 391 25.24 6.25 8.33
C SER A 391 25.21 5.29 9.53
N ASP A 392 24.62 5.70 10.64
CA ASP A 392 24.57 4.93 11.88
C ASP A 392 23.67 3.69 11.74
N ILE A 393 22.66 3.73 10.86
CA ILE A 393 21.66 2.66 10.67
C ILE A 393 22.34 1.30 10.47
N SER A 394 23.38 1.26 9.64
CA SER A 394 24.14 0.03 9.34
C SER A 394 24.79 -0.61 10.58
N SER A 395 25.10 0.21 11.59
CA SER A 395 25.75 -0.20 12.83
C SER A 395 24.74 -0.51 13.95
N LEU A 396 23.43 -0.37 13.72
CA LEU A 396 22.35 -0.61 14.68
C LEU A 396 21.59 -1.92 14.38
N PRO A 397 22.20 -3.11 14.56
CA PRO A 397 21.58 -4.38 14.19
C PRO A 397 20.30 -4.70 14.97
N TYR A 398 20.20 -4.30 16.24
CA TYR A 398 19.01 -4.54 17.05
C TYR A 398 17.87 -3.61 16.63
N LEU A 399 18.13 -2.34 16.35
CA LEU A 399 17.12 -1.46 15.76
C LEU A 399 16.64 -2.00 14.40
N GLN A 400 17.55 -2.48 13.55
CA GLN A 400 17.16 -3.12 12.28
C GLN A 400 16.28 -4.35 12.52
N ALA A 401 16.58 -5.15 13.55
CA ALA A 401 15.77 -6.29 13.94
C ALA A 401 14.36 -5.87 14.43
N VAL A 402 14.26 -4.78 15.20
CA VAL A 402 12.98 -4.19 15.62
C VAL A 402 12.12 -3.79 14.42
N ILE A 403 12.71 -3.13 13.42
CA ILE A 403 11.97 -2.72 12.20
C ILE A 403 11.56 -3.95 11.37
N LYS A 404 12.42 -4.96 11.23
CA LYS A 404 12.07 -6.22 10.56
C LYS A 404 10.91 -6.93 11.26
N GLU A 405 10.93 -7.02 12.58
CA GLU A 405 9.86 -7.64 13.36
C GLU A 405 8.57 -6.83 13.31
N THR A 406 8.68 -5.49 13.25
CA THR A 406 7.53 -4.61 13.00
C THR A 406 6.89 -4.91 11.65
N LEU A 407 7.67 -4.99 10.57
CA LEU A 407 7.16 -5.29 9.24
C LEU A 407 6.60 -6.73 9.11
N ARG A 408 7.09 -7.67 9.93
CA ARG A 408 6.55 -9.04 10.01
C ARG A 408 5.21 -9.06 10.74
N CYS A 409 5.14 -8.48 11.94
CA CYS A 409 3.93 -8.48 12.76
C CYS A 409 2.83 -7.62 12.13
N HIS A 410 3.24 -6.49 11.56
CA HIS A 410 2.39 -5.41 11.09
C HIS A 410 2.70 -5.05 9.62
N PRO A 411 2.57 -5.98 8.67
CA PRO A 411 2.90 -5.72 7.28
C PRO A 411 1.94 -4.66 6.71
N SER A 412 2.49 -3.52 6.25
CA SER A 412 1.69 -2.43 5.69
C SER A 412 0.79 -2.92 4.55
N ALA A 413 1.30 -3.87 3.74
CA ALA A 413 0.54 -4.65 2.78
C ALA A 413 0.23 -6.05 3.31
N ARG A 414 -1.03 -6.30 3.71
CA ARG A 414 -1.50 -7.67 4.01
C ARG A 414 -1.57 -8.54 2.76
N PHE A 415 -1.99 -7.92 1.66
CA PHE A 415 -1.80 -8.45 0.31
C PHE A 415 -0.85 -7.53 -0.45
N LEU A 416 0.01 -8.10 -1.29
CA LEU A 416 0.71 -7.30 -2.30
C LEU A 416 -0.28 -6.73 -3.31
N VAL A 417 0.17 -5.72 -4.07
CA VAL A 417 -0.60 -5.20 -5.21
C VAL A 417 -0.99 -6.37 -6.13
N PRO A 418 -2.28 -6.54 -6.47
CA PRO A 418 -2.74 -7.68 -7.24
C PRO A 418 -1.96 -7.86 -8.53
N HIS A 419 -1.38 -9.05 -8.66
CA HIS A 419 -0.76 -9.52 -9.89
C HIS A 419 -1.83 -10.04 -10.84
N LYS A 420 -1.50 -10.18 -12.12
CA LYS A 420 -2.36 -10.80 -13.11
C LYS A 420 -1.54 -11.70 -14.03
N ALA A 421 -2.02 -12.90 -14.29
CA ALA A 421 -1.43 -13.79 -15.27
C ALA A 421 -1.59 -13.20 -16.69
N GLU A 422 -0.48 -12.96 -17.38
CA GLU A 422 -0.47 -12.43 -18.75
C GLU A 422 -0.70 -13.54 -19.80
N THR A 423 -0.39 -14.79 -19.43
CA THR A 423 -0.58 -16.01 -20.22
C THR A 423 -1.07 -17.14 -19.32
N ASP A 424 -1.59 -18.21 -19.91
CA ASP A 424 -1.77 -19.47 -19.18
C ASP A 424 -0.39 -19.95 -18.70
N VAL A 425 -0.26 -20.33 -17.42
CA VAL A 425 1.00 -20.80 -16.82
C VAL A 425 0.76 -21.92 -15.82
N GLU A 426 1.51 -23.02 -15.95
CA GLU A 426 1.44 -24.13 -15.01
C GLU A 426 2.38 -23.87 -13.82
N ILE A 427 1.83 -23.96 -12.60
CA ILE A 427 2.56 -23.76 -11.35
C ILE A 427 2.15 -24.85 -10.38
N ASP A 428 3.12 -25.59 -9.86
CA ASP A 428 2.91 -26.70 -8.92
C ASP A 428 1.91 -27.76 -9.43
N GLY A 429 1.95 -28.05 -10.74
CA GLY A 429 1.03 -28.99 -11.39
C GLY A 429 -0.39 -28.47 -11.61
N TYR A 430 -0.65 -27.19 -11.29
CA TYR A 430 -1.93 -26.54 -11.50
C TYR A 430 -1.87 -25.50 -12.61
N MET A 431 -2.97 -25.39 -13.36
CA MET A 431 -3.12 -24.37 -14.39
C MET A 431 -3.60 -23.05 -13.78
N ILE A 432 -2.81 -22.00 -13.95
CA ILE A 432 -3.25 -20.63 -13.72
C ILE A 432 -3.68 -20.03 -15.06
N PRO A 433 -4.98 -19.75 -15.26
CA PRO A 433 -5.46 -19.24 -16.53
C PRO A 433 -5.02 -17.79 -16.74
N LYS A 434 -4.84 -17.42 -18.01
CA LYS A 434 -4.64 -16.03 -18.44
C LYS A 434 -5.73 -15.13 -17.87
N ASP A 435 -5.34 -13.92 -17.52
CA ASP A 435 -6.16 -12.88 -16.89
C ASP A 435 -6.63 -13.20 -15.46
N ALA A 436 -6.25 -14.35 -14.88
CA ALA A 436 -6.47 -14.60 -13.46
C ALA A 436 -5.75 -13.56 -12.60
N GLN A 437 -6.46 -13.03 -11.63
CA GLN A 437 -5.89 -12.19 -10.59
C GLN A 437 -5.07 -13.08 -9.64
N ILE A 438 -3.94 -12.57 -9.16
CA ILE A 438 -3.07 -13.28 -8.21
C ILE A 438 -2.89 -12.39 -6.97
N LEU A 439 -3.31 -12.90 -5.81
CA LEU A 439 -3.21 -12.24 -4.51
C LEU A 439 -2.17 -12.96 -3.65
N VAL A 440 -1.08 -12.27 -3.35
CA VAL A 440 -0.06 -12.79 -2.42
C VAL A 440 -0.40 -12.31 -1.02
N ASN A 441 -0.79 -13.24 -0.15
CA ASN A 441 -1.19 -13.00 1.24
C ASN A 441 0.06 -12.94 2.14
N VAL A 442 0.69 -11.78 2.19
CA VAL A 442 1.88 -11.52 3.02
C VAL A 442 1.56 -11.72 4.50
N TRP A 443 0.34 -11.35 4.93
CA TRP A 443 -0.08 -11.55 6.32
C TRP A 443 -0.06 -13.04 6.69
N ALA A 444 -0.57 -13.92 5.84
CA ALA A 444 -0.53 -15.37 6.07
C ALA A 444 0.90 -15.88 6.18
N ILE A 445 1.79 -15.45 5.28
CA ILE A 445 3.20 -15.83 5.28
C ILE A 445 3.90 -15.40 6.58
N CYS A 446 3.66 -14.16 7.04
CA CYS A 446 4.24 -13.63 8.27
C CYS A 446 3.68 -14.26 9.55
N LYS A 447 2.49 -14.88 9.47
CA LYS A 447 1.78 -15.51 10.59
C LYS A 447 1.82 -17.05 10.57
N ASP A 448 2.48 -17.65 9.59
CA ASP A 448 2.63 -19.09 9.50
C ASP A 448 3.56 -19.61 10.61
N SER A 449 3.02 -20.42 11.52
CA SER A 449 3.76 -21.02 12.63
C SER A 449 4.81 -22.05 12.18
N ASN A 450 4.73 -22.56 10.94
CA ASN A 450 5.75 -23.43 10.38
C ASN A 450 6.99 -22.64 9.92
N VAL A 451 6.82 -21.34 9.65
CA VAL A 451 7.89 -20.45 9.19
C VAL A 451 8.44 -19.61 10.35
N TRP A 452 7.55 -19.15 11.22
CA TRP A 452 7.85 -18.24 12.33
C TRP A 452 7.43 -18.87 13.66
N PRO A 453 8.38 -19.31 14.52
CA PRO A 453 8.06 -19.74 15.88
C PRO A 453 7.44 -18.58 16.67
N SER A 454 6.34 -18.86 17.39
CA SER A 454 5.55 -17.87 18.14
C SER A 454 5.17 -16.64 17.30
N PRO A 455 4.44 -16.80 16.18
CA PRO A 455 4.24 -15.75 15.18
C PRO A 455 3.45 -14.53 15.70
N ASP A 456 2.78 -14.67 16.84
CA ASP A 456 2.03 -13.60 17.51
C ASP A 456 2.84 -12.81 18.55
N SER A 457 4.05 -13.29 18.88
CA SER A 457 4.96 -12.57 19.79
C SER A 457 5.85 -11.59 19.01
N PHE A 458 6.07 -10.41 19.57
CA PHE A 458 7.00 -9.43 19.04
C PHE A 458 8.40 -9.68 19.62
N GLU A 459 9.24 -10.41 18.88
CA GLU A 459 10.57 -10.84 19.34
C GLU A 459 11.64 -10.47 18.31
N PRO A 460 12.19 -9.24 18.34
CA PRO A 460 13.23 -8.79 17.42
C PRO A 460 14.45 -9.71 17.38
N GLU A 461 14.78 -10.37 18.49
CA GLU A 461 15.89 -11.32 18.61
C GLU A 461 15.94 -12.36 17.48
N ARG A 462 14.79 -12.75 16.91
CA ARG A 462 14.75 -13.72 15.80
C ARG A 462 15.53 -13.27 14.56
N PHE A 463 15.77 -11.97 14.40
CA PHE A 463 16.52 -11.38 13.28
C PHE A 463 17.98 -11.07 13.59
N LEU A 464 18.46 -11.34 14.81
CA LEU A 464 19.88 -11.17 15.14
C LEU A 464 20.72 -12.34 14.62
N ASP A 465 20.21 -13.56 14.78
CA ASP A 465 20.92 -14.79 14.40
C ASP A 465 20.62 -15.24 12.96
N HIS A 466 19.57 -14.70 12.36
CA HIS A 466 19.08 -15.12 11.04
C HIS A 466 19.23 -14.02 9.99
N GLN A 467 19.81 -14.37 8.84
CA GLN A 467 20.06 -13.45 7.74
C GLN A 467 18.80 -13.04 6.94
N LYS A 468 17.59 -13.42 7.37
CA LYS A 468 16.35 -13.07 6.64
C LYS A 468 16.20 -11.55 6.52
N ASP A 469 15.89 -11.09 5.31
CA ASP A 469 15.79 -9.68 4.99
C ASP A 469 14.61 -9.41 4.02
N TYR A 470 14.01 -8.23 4.12
CA TYR A 470 12.92 -7.80 3.25
C TYR A 470 13.39 -7.28 1.89
N LYS A 471 14.67 -7.50 1.54
CA LYS A 471 15.29 -7.15 0.25
C LYS A 471 14.86 -8.06 -0.90
N GLY A 472 13.85 -8.91 -0.69
CA GLY A 472 13.14 -9.63 -1.77
C GLY A 472 13.73 -10.99 -2.12
N ARG A 473 14.71 -11.47 -1.36
CA ARG A 473 15.32 -12.79 -1.55
C ARG A 473 14.74 -13.83 -0.59
N ASP A 474 14.37 -13.39 0.60
CA ASP A 474 13.77 -14.22 1.65
C ASP A 474 12.25 -14.07 1.58
N PHE A 475 11.58 -15.10 1.06
CA PHE A 475 10.14 -15.04 0.77
C PHE A 475 9.26 -15.14 2.01
N GLU A 476 9.87 -15.48 3.16
CA GLU A 476 9.28 -15.44 4.48
C GLU A 476 9.00 -14.01 4.95
N LEU A 477 9.71 -13.02 4.41
CA LEU A 477 9.55 -11.60 4.75
C LEU A 477 9.58 -10.73 3.49
N ILE A 478 8.42 -10.53 2.85
CA ILE A 478 8.28 -9.75 1.60
C ILE A 478 7.31 -8.55 1.70
N PRO A 479 7.43 -7.67 2.72
CA PRO A 479 6.55 -6.50 2.86
C PRO A 479 6.63 -5.53 1.67
N PHE A 480 7.74 -5.56 0.92
CA PHE A 480 7.98 -4.76 -0.29
C PHE A 480 7.78 -5.56 -1.61
N GLY A 481 7.25 -6.78 -1.52
CA GLY A 481 7.15 -7.72 -2.63
C GLY A 481 8.50 -8.29 -3.06
N SER A 482 8.56 -8.88 -4.26
CA SER A 482 9.78 -9.43 -4.87
C SER A 482 9.71 -9.37 -6.41
N GLY A 483 10.79 -9.75 -7.08
CA GLY A 483 10.89 -9.86 -8.54
C GLY A 483 10.76 -8.53 -9.28
N ARG A 484 10.31 -8.58 -10.54
CA ARG A 484 10.19 -7.40 -11.44
C ARG A 484 9.44 -6.25 -10.80
N ARG A 485 8.42 -6.55 -10.01
CA ARG A 485 7.47 -5.59 -9.43
C ARG A 485 7.78 -5.19 -7.99
N MET A 486 8.94 -5.57 -7.45
CA MET A 486 9.39 -5.14 -6.12
C MET A 486 9.31 -3.61 -5.97
N CYS A 487 8.93 -3.15 -4.78
CA CYS A 487 8.81 -1.73 -4.47
C CYS A 487 10.10 -0.95 -4.83
N PRO A 488 10.03 0.07 -5.69
CA PRO A 488 11.21 0.88 -6.01
C PRO A 488 11.63 1.80 -4.85
N GLY A 489 10.67 2.19 -3.99
CA GLY A 489 10.90 3.12 -2.87
C GLY A 489 11.48 2.47 -1.60
N MET A 490 11.73 1.15 -1.61
CA MET A 490 12.27 0.42 -0.45
C MET A 490 13.55 1.07 0.14
N PRO A 491 14.54 1.52 -0.66
CA PRO A 491 15.75 2.14 -0.11
C PRO A 491 15.46 3.42 0.70
N LEU A 492 14.48 4.22 0.27
CA LEU A 492 14.06 5.42 0.98
C LEU A 492 13.28 5.06 2.25
N ALA A 493 12.32 4.15 2.15
CA ALA A 493 11.53 3.67 3.29
C ALA A 493 12.44 3.10 4.39
N HIS A 494 13.46 2.32 4.03
CA HIS A 494 14.46 1.81 4.97
C HIS A 494 15.13 2.96 5.74
N ARG A 495 15.59 4.02 5.07
CA ARG A 495 16.22 5.17 5.74
C ARG A 495 15.24 5.91 6.64
N ILE A 496 14.08 6.29 6.12
CA ILE A 496 13.08 7.11 6.83
C ILE A 496 12.60 6.40 8.10
N VAL A 497 12.18 5.14 7.99
CA VAL A 497 11.60 4.40 9.11
C VAL A 497 12.64 4.21 10.23
N HIS A 498 13.86 3.80 9.89
CA HIS A 498 14.92 3.61 10.90
C HIS A 498 15.31 4.94 11.54
N LEU A 499 15.51 5.99 10.74
CA LEU A 499 15.94 7.30 11.24
C LEU A 499 14.89 7.92 12.17
N MET A 500 13.60 7.86 11.81
CA MET A 500 12.51 8.38 12.65
C MET A 500 12.37 7.60 13.95
N VAL A 501 12.33 6.26 13.92
CA VAL A 501 12.21 5.44 15.13
C VAL A 501 13.42 5.66 16.03
N ALA A 502 14.64 5.57 15.49
CA ALA A 502 15.87 5.82 16.23
C ALA A 502 15.86 7.17 16.92
N SER A 503 15.50 8.23 16.20
CA SER A 503 15.53 9.59 16.72
C SER A 503 14.49 9.83 17.81
N LEU A 504 13.28 9.28 17.65
CA LEU A 504 12.22 9.40 18.65
C LEU A 504 12.58 8.69 19.96
N ILE A 505 13.17 7.49 19.91
CA ILE A 505 13.54 6.75 21.13
C ILE A 505 14.90 7.16 21.70
N HIS A 506 15.78 7.74 20.89
CA HIS A 506 17.08 8.22 21.34
C HIS A 506 16.96 9.51 22.16
N ASN A 507 16.14 10.46 21.68
CA ASN A 507 16.05 11.80 22.28
C ASN A 507 15.06 11.90 23.44
N TYR A 508 14.12 10.97 23.56
CA TYR A 508 13.02 11.04 24.53
C TYR A 508 12.72 9.70 25.19
N ASP A 509 12.27 9.78 26.44
CA ASP A 509 11.44 8.76 27.05
C ASP A 509 9.97 9.04 26.71
N TRP A 510 9.10 8.05 26.90
CA TRP A 510 7.72 8.11 26.46
C TRP A 510 6.80 7.48 27.51
N GLU A 511 5.80 8.25 27.93
CA GLU A 511 4.78 7.81 28.88
C GLU A 511 3.40 7.76 28.21
N PHE A 512 2.55 6.83 28.63
CA PHE A 512 1.14 6.88 28.24
C PHE A 512 0.39 7.96 29.03
N GLU A 513 -0.78 8.40 28.54
CA GLU A 513 -1.66 9.27 29.34
C GLU A 513 -2.03 8.59 30.67
N ARG A 514 -2.24 9.41 31.71
CA ARG A 514 -2.40 8.95 33.09
C ARG A 514 -3.41 7.79 33.21
N GLY A 515 -2.93 6.67 33.76
CA GLY A 515 -3.74 5.49 34.07
C GLY A 515 -3.73 4.40 33.00
N MET A 516 -3.16 4.65 31.82
CA MET A 516 -2.93 3.61 30.81
C MET A 516 -1.64 2.83 31.09
N LYS A 517 -1.72 1.51 30.95
CA LYS A 517 -0.59 0.59 31.00
C LYS A 517 -0.22 0.09 29.60
N PRO A 518 0.98 -0.49 29.41
CA PRO A 518 1.37 -1.16 28.16
C PRO A 518 0.33 -2.14 27.62
N GLU A 519 -0.36 -2.87 28.51
CA GLU A 519 -1.36 -3.87 28.12
C GLU A 519 -2.66 -3.24 27.59
N ASP A 520 -2.94 -1.98 27.97
CA ASP A 520 -4.16 -1.26 27.61
C ASP A 520 -4.06 -0.64 26.20
N VAL A 521 -2.87 -0.61 25.60
CA VAL A 521 -2.65 -0.05 24.26
C VAL A 521 -3.34 -0.92 23.22
N ASP A 522 -4.31 -0.33 22.52
CA ASP A 522 -5.02 -0.99 21.43
C ASP A 522 -4.06 -1.43 20.32
N ILE A 523 -4.10 -2.71 19.99
CA ILE A 523 -3.40 -3.32 18.85
C ILE A 523 -4.37 -3.78 17.76
N SER A 524 -5.64 -3.41 17.87
CA SER A 524 -6.60 -3.70 16.84
C SER A 524 -6.25 -2.93 15.57
N ASN A 525 -6.49 -3.58 14.44
CA ASN A 525 -6.22 -3.02 13.14
C ASN A 525 -7.49 -2.46 12.52
N LYS A 526 -7.39 -1.31 11.87
CA LYS A 526 -8.41 -0.84 10.93
C LYS A 526 -8.09 -1.34 9.52
N PHE A 527 -9.14 -1.68 8.76
CA PHE A 527 -8.98 -2.19 7.41
C PHE A 527 -9.06 -1.06 6.38
N GLU A 528 -7.92 -0.68 5.79
CA GLU A 528 -7.78 0.37 4.76
C GLU A 528 -6.63 0.05 3.77
N LEU A 529 -6.17 1.01 2.94
CA LEU A 529 -5.13 0.82 1.90
C LEU A 529 -3.83 0.24 2.49
N SER A 530 -3.51 0.69 3.71
CA SER A 530 -2.34 0.26 4.49
C SER A 530 -2.78 -0.15 5.90
N LEU A 531 -2.04 -1.08 6.54
CA LEU A 531 -2.30 -1.48 7.92
C LEU A 531 -2.20 -0.27 8.86
N ARG A 532 -3.30 0.04 9.56
CA ARG A 532 -3.33 1.10 10.58
C ARG A 532 -3.84 0.57 11.90
N LYS A 533 -3.40 1.21 12.97
CA LYS A 533 -4.07 1.10 14.27
C LYS A 533 -5.49 1.63 14.15
N ALA A 534 -6.44 0.95 14.78
CA ALA A 534 -7.80 1.49 14.89
C ALA A 534 -7.83 2.71 15.80
N VAL A 535 -7.04 2.68 16.89
CA VAL A 535 -6.82 3.81 17.78
C VAL A 535 -5.40 4.34 17.59
N PRO A 536 -5.21 5.63 17.18
CA PRO A 536 -3.88 6.22 17.02
C PRO A 536 -3.04 6.13 18.29
N LEU A 537 -1.73 5.93 18.14
CA LEU A 537 -0.81 5.92 19.27
C LEU A 537 -0.61 7.33 19.83
N LYS A 538 -1.08 7.55 21.05
CA LYS A 538 -0.93 8.78 21.81
C LYS A 538 0.02 8.56 22.99
N ALA A 539 1.09 9.34 23.05
CA ALA A 539 2.07 9.26 24.13
C ALA A 539 2.63 10.65 24.47
N ILE A 540 3.10 10.82 25.70
CA ILE A 540 3.70 12.05 26.22
C ILE A 540 5.22 11.86 26.20
N PRO A 541 5.96 12.66 25.44
CA PRO A 541 7.42 12.63 25.49
C PRO A 541 7.92 13.22 26.82
N THR A 542 8.91 12.58 27.41
CA THR A 542 9.62 13.02 28.62
C THR A 542 11.13 13.09 28.35
N ARG A 543 11.85 13.83 29.20
CA ARG A 543 13.31 13.89 29.12
C ARG A 543 13.87 12.52 29.47
N ASN A 544 14.93 12.11 28.76
CA ASN A 544 15.69 10.91 29.12
C ASN A 544 16.07 10.97 30.60
N GLU A 545 15.74 9.94 31.37
CA GLU A 545 16.28 9.77 32.71
C GLU A 545 17.81 9.55 32.60
N ALA A 546 18.57 10.37 33.33
CA ALA A 546 20.04 10.39 33.31
C ALA A 546 20.67 9.15 33.97
#